data_AF-A0A6G0WZA8-F1
#
_entry.id   AF-A0A6G0WZA8-F1
#
_cell.length_a   1.000
_cell.length_b   1.000
_cell.length_c   1.000
_cell.angle_alpha   90.00
_cell.angle_beta   90.00
_cell.angle_gamma   90.00
#
_symmetry.space_group_name_H-M   'P 1'
#
loop_
_entity.id
_entity.type
_entity.pdbx_description
1 polymer ?
#
loop_
_entity_poly.entity_id
_entity_poly.type
_entity_poly.pdbx_seq_one_letter_code
_entity_poly.pdbx_strand_id
1 'polypeptide(L)'
;MGNALTRRQRQKSISSPGKTKSSPTKSSTTNFGKDPALNRADFIVSKQTDATVVKRPGQINGQQFLIEDCTRCNVFVLDHCTSVQIDECHDCTIFIGPCTASLFVRNCSRTTLVCIVQQFRTRDCTDMDIGLFSSTAPIIESSKSLRVSCSRVSYMGLQRQLDISKFSVWTNKWSEVFDFTPAPGNWVPQATSRALLDKLPADVATELGFVESNEIIPFTVGLPSRVLDQVAFICVTTGMSEVAMQVASALASSGELQLIQTRQFRITIAQAKQLFGKDDATRTKVATESPVGVIVMEWTAKDATALQTLLTNECIKTHANALFVDIAHAPSFVELCWNEWKEVI
;
A
#
# COMPACT_ATOMS: atom_id res chain seq x y z
N MET A 1 -31.37 70.18 9.15
CA MET A 1 -30.33 69.62 10.05
C MET A 1 -30.23 68.14 9.71
N GLY A 2 -29.48 67.75 8.68
CA GLY A 2 -28.07 67.27 8.74
C GLY A 2 -28.06 65.79 9.17
N ASN A 3 -27.53 64.77 8.47
CA ASN A 3 -26.65 64.62 7.29
C ASN A 3 -26.96 63.22 6.70
N ALA A 4 -27.25 63.08 5.40
CA ALA A 4 -26.32 62.90 4.26
C ALA A 4 -25.73 61.47 4.13
N LEU A 5 -26.42 60.66 3.32
CA LEU A 5 -25.88 59.52 2.57
C LEU A 5 -24.90 60.02 1.50
N THR A 6 -23.72 59.41 1.36
CA THR A 6 -23.06 59.38 0.05
C THR A 6 -22.18 58.15 -0.15
N ARG A 7 -22.47 57.50 -1.27
CA ARG A 7 -21.88 56.30 -1.87
C ARG A 7 -20.55 56.68 -2.55
N ARG A 8 -19.45 56.00 -2.23
CA ARG A 8 -18.13 56.24 -2.83
C ARG A 8 -17.99 55.53 -4.18
N GLN A 9 -17.66 56.28 -5.23
CA GLN A 9 -17.18 55.80 -6.53
C GLN A 9 -15.65 55.74 -6.59
N ARG A 10 -15.17 54.87 -7.49
CA ARG A 10 -13.79 54.53 -7.90
C ARG A 10 -12.84 55.71 -8.14
N GLN A 11 -11.55 55.45 -7.87
CA GLN A 11 -10.44 56.01 -8.65
C GLN A 11 -9.34 54.95 -8.84
N LYS A 12 -8.90 54.78 -10.09
CA LYS A 12 -7.69 54.04 -10.50
C LYS A 12 -6.51 55.01 -10.49
N SER A 13 -5.33 54.55 -10.07
CA SER A 13 -4.05 55.17 -10.42
C SER A 13 -3.00 54.08 -10.69
N ILE A 14 -2.24 54.28 -11.77
CA ILE A 14 -1.17 53.43 -12.29
C ILE A 14 0.18 53.89 -11.69
N SER A 15 1.06 52.96 -11.29
CA SER A 15 2.52 53.17 -11.27
C SER A 15 3.29 51.83 -11.16
N SER A 16 4.46 51.76 -11.78
CA SER A 16 5.24 50.60 -12.23
C SER A 16 6.36 50.15 -11.23
N PRO A 17 7.39 49.37 -11.64
CA PRO A 17 7.64 47.98 -11.27
C PRO A 17 8.73 47.79 -10.18
N GLY A 18 8.64 46.72 -9.37
CA GLY A 18 9.66 46.50 -8.33
C GLY A 18 9.73 45.10 -7.72
N LYS A 19 10.74 44.35 -8.18
CA LYS A 19 11.54 43.34 -7.46
C LYS A 19 10.83 42.08 -6.94
N THR A 20 11.07 41.00 -7.69
CA THR A 20 11.09 39.61 -7.28
C THR A 20 11.74 39.44 -5.89
N LYS A 21 10.97 38.93 -4.93
CA LYS A 21 11.51 38.35 -3.69
C LYS A 21 11.31 36.84 -3.76
N SER A 22 12.42 36.13 -3.91
CA SER A 22 12.51 34.69 -3.68
C SER A 22 12.08 34.40 -2.24
N SER A 23 11.08 33.54 -2.07
CA SER A 23 10.72 32.97 -0.78
C SER A 23 11.76 31.90 -0.38
N PRO A 24 12.26 31.89 0.87
CA PRO A 24 13.20 30.88 1.30
C PRO A 24 12.50 29.53 1.43
N THR A 25 13.16 28.48 0.94
CA THR A 25 12.80 27.07 1.08
C THR A 25 12.65 26.75 2.57
N LYS A 26 11.43 26.43 3.02
CA LYS A 26 11.20 25.88 4.36
C LYS A 26 11.76 24.46 4.38
N SER A 27 12.89 24.27 5.05
CA SER A 27 13.36 22.93 5.43
C SER A 27 12.27 22.25 6.27
N SER A 28 11.85 21.06 5.85
CA SER A 28 10.94 20.23 6.63
C SER A 28 11.66 19.72 7.86
N THR A 29 11.54 20.46 8.96
CA THR A 29 12.03 20.01 10.25
C THR A 29 11.08 18.93 10.77
N THR A 30 11.40 17.68 10.49
CA THR A 30 10.81 16.53 11.20
C THR A 30 11.16 16.63 12.68
N ASN A 31 10.15 16.60 13.55
CA ASN A 31 10.32 16.56 14.99
C ASN A 31 10.64 15.12 15.41
N PHE A 32 11.92 14.75 15.33
CA PHE A 32 12.43 13.53 15.96
C PHE A 32 12.20 13.61 17.48
N GLY A 33 11.88 12.48 18.12
CA GLY A 33 11.52 12.42 19.55
C GLY A 33 12.58 13.03 20.47
N LYS A 34 12.18 13.43 21.68
CA LYS A 34 13.05 14.06 22.69
C LYS A 34 13.91 13.06 23.48
N ASP A 35 14.04 11.82 23.03
CA ASP A 35 14.82 10.81 23.73
C ASP A 35 16.31 11.15 23.63
N PRO A 36 16.98 11.53 24.74
CA PRO A 36 18.38 11.95 24.71
C PRO A 36 19.35 10.80 24.40
N ALA A 37 18.92 9.54 24.45
CA ALA A 37 19.75 8.39 24.07
C ALA A 37 19.84 8.17 22.56
N LEU A 38 18.99 8.82 21.76
CA LEU A 38 18.96 8.67 20.31
C LEU A 38 19.87 9.69 19.62
N ASN A 39 20.75 9.19 18.75
CA ASN A 39 21.52 10.05 17.85
C ASN A 39 20.74 10.32 16.56
N ARG A 40 20.36 11.58 16.34
CA ARG A 40 19.57 12.01 15.17
C ARG A 40 20.20 11.61 13.83
N ALA A 41 21.53 11.58 13.74
CA ALA A 41 22.22 11.22 12.50
C ALA A 41 21.94 9.79 12.04
N ASP A 42 21.55 8.89 12.96
CA ASP A 42 21.24 7.50 12.62
C ASP A 42 19.92 7.35 11.86
N PHE A 43 19.07 8.39 11.88
CA PHE A 43 17.73 8.41 11.30
C PHE A 43 17.62 9.31 10.05
N ILE A 44 18.76 9.77 9.54
CA ILE A 44 18.83 10.68 8.40
C ILE A 44 19.86 10.15 7.40
N VAL A 45 19.46 10.06 6.14
CA VAL A 45 20.36 9.89 4.99
C VAL A 45 20.23 11.17 4.17
N SER A 46 21.23 12.04 4.26
CA SER A 46 21.18 13.37 3.64
C SER A 46 22.42 13.58 2.77
N LYS A 47 22.24 14.18 1.59
CA LYS A 47 23.33 14.68 0.72
C LYS A 47 24.35 13.61 0.31
N GLN A 48 23.85 12.41 0.03
CA GLN A 48 24.69 11.29 -0.41
C GLN A 48 24.72 11.21 -1.94
N THR A 49 25.86 10.77 -2.48
CA THR A 49 26.03 10.49 -3.91
C THR A 49 26.75 9.17 -4.09
N ASP A 50 26.28 8.31 -5.00
CA ASP A 50 26.92 7.01 -5.32
C ASP A 50 27.12 6.10 -4.10
N ALA A 51 26.20 6.16 -3.12
CA ALA A 51 26.32 5.48 -1.85
C ALA A 51 25.27 4.37 -1.68
N THR A 52 25.63 3.31 -0.96
CA THR A 52 24.69 2.31 -0.46
C THR A 52 24.59 2.40 1.05
N VAL A 53 23.38 2.61 1.58
CA VAL A 53 23.08 2.70 3.01
C VAL A 53 22.09 1.61 3.38
N VAL A 54 22.42 0.83 4.41
CA VAL A 54 21.56 -0.24 4.91
C VAL A 54 21.30 -0.01 6.40
N LYS A 55 20.02 0.05 6.77
CA LYS A 55 19.54 0.01 8.15
C LYS A 55 18.92 -1.35 8.40
N ARG A 56 19.58 -2.17 9.22
CA ARG A 56 19.19 -3.53 9.58
C ARG A 56 18.02 -3.55 10.57
N PRO A 57 17.33 -4.69 10.73
CA PRO A 57 16.30 -4.87 11.75
C PRO A 57 16.78 -4.42 13.14
N GLY A 58 15.96 -3.62 13.84
CA GLY A 58 16.25 -3.08 15.16
C GLY A 58 17.04 -1.77 15.19
N GLN A 59 17.59 -1.30 14.06
CA GLN A 59 18.35 -0.04 14.02
C GLN A 59 17.46 1.21 13.97
N ILE A 60 16.24 1.10 13.46
CA ILE A 60 15.28 2.22 13.42
C ILE A 60 14.28 2.12 14.57
N ASN A 61 13.82 0.91 14.87
CA ASN A 61 12.98 0.57 16.00
C ASN A 61 11.77 1.52 16.18
N GLY A 62 11.04 1.76 15.10
CA GLY A 62 9.82 2.56 15.11
C GLY A 62 10.04 4.07 15.12
N GLN A 63 11.26 4.56 14.98
CA GLN A 63 11.52 6.01 14.87
C GLN A 63 11.09 6.58 13.51
N GLN A 64 11.07 7.91 13.41
CA GLN A 64 10.93 8.60 12.12
C GLN A 64 12.23 8.44 11.32
N PHE A 65 12.14 8.51 9.98
CA PHE A 65 13.31 8.44 9.11
C PHE A 65 13.23 9.50 8.01
N LEU A 66 14.37 10.08 7.62
CA LEU A 66 14.46 11.09 6.57
C LEU A 66 15.52 10.68 5.55
N ILE A 67 15.15 10.76 4.27
CA ILE A 67 16.07 10.60 3.13
C ILE A 67 15.93 11.89 2.31
N GLU A 68 17.01 12.65 2.15
CA GLU A 68 16.96 13.93 1.44
C GLU A 68 18.22 14.19 0.61
N ASP A 69 18.08 14.89 -0.52
CA ASP A 69 19.19 15.35 -1.36
C ASP A 69 20.13 14.21 -1.81
N CYS A 70 19.60 13.01 -2.08
CA CYS A 70 20.39 11.84 -2.48
C CYS A 70 20.41 11.64 -4.00
N THR A 71 21.57 11.33 -4.57
CA THR A 71 21.70 11.04 -6.01
C THR A 71 22.43 9.71 -6.25
N ARG A 72 21.90 8.84 -7.12
CA ARG A 72 22.50 7.53 -7.43
C ARG A 72 22.77 6.67 -6.19
N CYS A 73 21.87 6.73 -5.21
CA CYS A 73 22.03 6.01 -3.94
C CYS A 73 21.12 4.79 -3.86
N ASN A 74 21.57 3.78 -3.13
CA ASN A 74 20.74 2.64 -2.74
C ASN A 74 20.49 2.71 -1.23
N VAL A 75 19.25 2.90 -0.79
CA VAL A 75 18.91 3.07 0.63
C VAL A 75 17.93 1.98 1.04
N PHE A 76 18.35 1.09 1.95
CA PHE A 76 17.54 -0.01 2.44
C PHE A 76 17.24 0.16 3.92
N VAL A 77 16.00 0.50 4.24
CA VAL A 77 15.51 0.58 5.63
C VAL A 77 14.74 -0.70 5.94
N LEU A 78 15.45 -1.72 6.41
CA LEU A 78 14.95 -3.09 6.69
C LEU A 78 14.40 -3.20 8.12
N ASP A 79 13.68 -2.16 8.55
CA ASP A 79 13.09 -2.05 9.87
C ASP A 79 11.81 -1.23 9.84
N HIS A 80 11.00 -1.39 10.88
CA HIS A 80 9.77 -0.62 11.04
C HIS A 80 10.04 0.83 11.44
N CYS A 81 9.22 1.73 10.91
CA CYS A 81 9.30 3.17 11.10
C CYS A 81 7.93 3.73 11.54
N THR A 82 7.92 4.91 12.17
CA THR A 82 6.66 5.65 12.35
C THR A 82 6.29 6.43 11.09
N SER A 83 7.16 7.33 10.63
CA SER A 83 6.93 8.14 9.44
C SER A 83 8.23 8.30 8.65
N VAL A 84 8.12 8.34 7.33
CA VAL A 84 9.28 8.49 6.43
C VAL A 84 9.06 9.66 5.48
N GLN A 85 10.09 10.49 5.30
CA GLN A 85 10.13 11.54 4.27
C GLN A 85 11.26 11.23 3.30
N ILE A 86 10.97 11.35 1.99
CA ILE A 86 11.92 11.15 0.91
C ILE A 86 11.85 12.37 0.00
N ASP A 87 12.87 13.21 0.01
CA ASP A 87 12.87 14.52 -0.65
C ASP A 87 14.07 14.67 -1.59
N GLU A 88 13.87 15.27 -2.78
CA GLU A 88 14.97 15.63 -3.69
C GLU A 88 15.92 14.45 -4.00
N CYS A 89 15.36 13.25 -4.14
CA CYS A 89 16.12 12.02 -4.42
C CYS A 89 16.03 11.65 -5.90
N HIS A 90 17.18 11.44 -6.53
CA HIS A 90 17.28 11.20 -7.97
C HIS A 90 18.14 9.99 -8.30
N ASP A 91 17.71 9.17 -9.27
CA ASP A 91 18.45 7.99 -9.71
C ASP A 91 18.68 6.96 -8.58
N CYS A 92 17.77 6.89 -7.60
CA CYS A 92 17.94 6.08 -6.40
C CYS A 92 17.18 4.74 -6.46
N THR A 93 17.59 3.79 -5.61
CA THR A 93 16.82 2.59 -5.29
C THR A 93 16.57 2.55 -3.79
N ILE A 94 15.31 2.59 -3.37
CA ILE A 94 14.94 2.77 -1.97
C ILE A 94 14.00 1.65 -1.53
N PHE A 95 14.33 1.00 -0.41
CA PHE A 95 13.44 0.09 0.30
C PHE A 95 13.05 0.69 1.65
N ILE A 96 11.75 0.68 1.97
CA ILE A 96 11.23 1.07 3.29
C ILE A 96 10.39 -0.07 3.87
N GLY A 97 10.80 -0.59 5.03
CA GLY A 97 10.03 -1.54 5.82
C GLY A 97 8.70 -0.96 6.34
N PRO A 98 7.98 -1.69 7.19
CA PRO A 98 6.66 -1.27 7.68
C PRO A 98 6.64 0.13 8.30
N CYS A 99 5.92 1.07 7.69
CA CYS A 99 5.79 2.46 8.12
C CYS A 99 4.37 2.73 8.64
N THR A 100 4.22 2.83 9.95
CA THR A 100 2.91 2.82 10.63
C THR A 100 2.04 4.06 10.42
N ALA A 101 2.63 5.18 9.96
CA ALA A 101 1.90 6.39 9.61
C ALA A 101 2.08 6.74 8.12
N SER A 102 2.64 7.91 7.82
CA SER A 102 2.79 8.40 6.45
C SER A 102 4.21 8.21 5.92
N LEU A 103 4.30 7.74 4.68
CA LEU A 103 5.46 7.93 3.82
C LEU A 103 5.14 9.05 2.82
N PHE A 104 5.96 10.10 2.81
CA PHE A 104 5.80 11.22 1.89
C PHE A 104 7.02 11.33 0.96
N VAL A 105 6.80 11.24 -0.34
CA VAL A 105 7.83 11.36 -1.37
C VAL A 105 7.64 12.68 -2.12
N ARG A 106 8.67 13.52 -2.19
CA ARG A 106 8.58 14.85 -2.83
C ARG A 106 9.75 15.10 -3.75
N ASN A 107 9.49 15.71 -4.90
CA ASN A 107 10.53 16.16 -5.83
C ASN A 107 11.53 15.06 -6.23
N CYS A 108 11.08 13.80 -6.32
CA CYS A 108 11.96 12.68 -6.65
C CYS A 108 11.85 12.30 -8.12
N SER A 109 12.93 11.76 -8.70
CA SER A 109 12.88 11.29 -10.09
C SER A 109 13.75 10.08 -10.40
N ARG A 110 13.39 9.30 -11.43
CA ARG A 110 14.17 8.14 -11.91
C ARG A 110 14.52 7.19 -10.76
N THR A 111 13.57 6.94 -9.88
CA THR A 111 13.81 6.22 -8.61
C THR A 111 12.92 4.99 -8.54
N THR A 112 13.51 3.87 -8.11
CA THR A 112 12.75 2.69 -7.68
C THR A 112 12.48 2.78 -6.18
N LEU A 113 11.23 2.69 -5.77
CA LEU A 113 10.80 2.70 -4.38
C LEU A 113 9.95 1.48 -4.08
N VAL A 114 10.39 0.63 -3.14
CA VAL A 114 9.55 -0.45 -2.61
C VAL A 114 9.26 -0.18 -1.15
N CYS A 115 7.97 -0.18 -0.76
CA CYS A 115 7.58 0.21 0.58
C CYS A 115 6.31 -0.49 1.08
N ILE A 116 6.20 -0.57 2.41
CA ILE A 116 5.04 -1.08 3.14
C ILE A 116 4.59 0.00 4.11
N VAL A 117 3.42 0.60 3.87
CA VAL A 117 3.02 1.83 4.58
C VAL A 117 1.55 1.82 4.95
N GLN A 118 1.18 2.56 5.98
CA GLN A 118 -0.23 2.82 6.25
C GLN A 118 -0.78 3.82 5.24
N GLN A 119 -0.08 4.95 5.04
CA GLN A 119 -0.45 6.00 4.10
C GLN A 119 0.71 6.33 3.16
N PHE A 120 0.43 6.26 1.86
CA PHE A 120 1.36 6.67 0.82
C PHE A 120 0.96 8.00 0.20
N ARG A 121 1.91 8.94 0.10
CA ARG A 121 1.71 10.21 -0.58
C ARG A 121 2.91 10.55 -1.45
N THR A 122 2.68 10.99 -2.68
CA THR A 122 3.71 11.58 -3.54
C THR A 122 3.31 12.97 -4.01
N ARG A 123 4.30 13.84 -4.19
CA ARG A 123 4.12 15.13 -4.83
C ARG A 123 5.32 15.49 -5.69
N ASP A 124 5.09 16.06 -6.87
CA ASP A 124 6.15 16.58 -7.74
C ASP A 124 7.19 15.49 -8.14
N CYS A 125 6.76 14.22 -8.25
CA CYS A 125 7.62 13.10 -8.61
C CYS A 125 7.51 12.76 -10.10
N THR A 126 8.61 12.33 -10.72
CA THR A 126 8.62 11.98 -12.15
C THR A 126 9.39 10.71 -12.42
N ASP A 127 8.83 9.81 -13.23
CA ASP A 127 9.53 8.62 -13.71
C ASP A 127 10.00 7.71 -12.56
N MET A 128 9.04 7.10 -11.86
CA MET A 128 9.32 6.24 -10.71
C MET A 128 8.71 4.86 -10.86
N ASP A 129 9.42 3.84 -10.42
CA ASP A 129 8.93 2.48 -10.23
C ASP A 129 8.59 2.27 -8.76
N ILE A 130 7.34 1.96 -8.44
CA ILE A 130 6.83 1.92 -7.07
C ILE A 130 6.23 0.54 -6.77
N GLY A 131 6.90 -0.24 -5.92
CA GLY A 131 6.36 -1.45 -5.32
C GLY A 131 5.67 -1.10 -4.00
N LEU A 132 4.35 -1.14 -3.96
CA LEU A 132 3.58 -0.57 -2.87
C LEU A 132 2.73 -1.61 -2.15
N PHE A 133 2.82 -1.59 -0.82
CA PHE A 133 1.76 -2.03 0.06
C PHE A 133 1.24 -0.79 0.79
N SER A 134 -0.06 -0.51 0.71
CA SER A 134 -0.68 0.63 1.37
C SER A 134 -1.99 0.24 2.04
N SER A 135 -2.15 0.48 3.34
CA SER A 135 -3.42 0.20 4.03
C SER A 135 -4.54 1.17 3.63
N THR A 136 -4.20 2.40 3.22
CA THR A 136 -5.14 3.36 2.65
C THR A 136 -4.94 3.57 1.16
N ALA A 137 -5.92 4.18 0.48
CA ALA A 137 -5.77 4.61 -0.91
C ALA A 137 -4.51 5.47 -1.07
N PRO A 138 -3.55 5.08 -1.94
CA PRO A 138 -2.36 5.88 -2.23
C PRO A 138 -2.73 7.20 -2.88
N ILE A 139 -2.04 8.27 -2.50
CA ILE A 139 -2.30 9.61 -3.02
C ILE A 139 -1.13 10.06 -3.88
N ILE A 140 -1.42 10.59 -5.08
CA ILE A 140 -0.45 11.26 -5.93
C ILE A 140 -0.91 12.68 -6.27
N GLU A 141 0.04 13.59 -6.46
CA GLU A 141 -0.21 15.00 -6.82
C GLU A 141 0.96 15.52 -7.66
N SER A 142 0.68 16.32 -8.69
CA SER A 142 1.66 16.97 -9.57
C SER A 142 2.78 16.05 -10.06
N SER A 143 2.47 14.76 -10.24
CA SER A 143 3.46 13.70 -10.52
C SER A 143 3.14 13.02 -11.84
N LYS A 144 4.17 12.52 -12.54
CA LYS A 144 4.02 11.91 -13.86
C LYS A 144 4.89 10.68 -14.10
N SER A 145 4.43 9.80 -15.00
CA SER A 145 5.14 8.57 -15.36
C SER A 145 5.44 7.67 -14.15
N LEU A 146 4.51 7.55 -13.21
CA LEU A 146 4.63 6.63 -12.09
C LEU A 146 4.17 5.22 -12.50
N ARG A 147 4.95 4.18 -12.18
CA ARG A 147 4.63 2.78 -12.46
C ARG A 147 4.41 2.09 -11.13
N VAL A 148 3.16 1.82 -10.79
CA VAL A 148 2.78 1.29 -9.46
C VAL A 148 2.50 -0.21 -9.56
N SER A 149 3.00 -0.97 -8.60
CA SER A 149 2.88 -2.43 -8.55
C SER A 149 2.61 -2.89 -7.11
N CYS A 150 2.08 -4.10 -6.94
CA CYS A 150 2.00 -4.72 -5.61
C CYS A 150 3.42 -4.95 -5.06
N SER A 151 3.67 -4.57 -3.82
CA SER A 151 4.90 -4.94 -3.12
C SER A 151 4.98 -6.46 -2.97
N ARG A 152 6.15 -7.02 -3.29
CA ARG A 152 6.42 -8.46 -3.25
C ARG A 152 7.83 -8.68 -2.70
N VAL A 153 7.93 -8.72 -1.38
CA VAL A 153 9.19 -8.77 -0.65
C VAL A 153 9.05 -9.63 0.59
N SER A 154 10.10 -10.37 0.90
CA SER A 154 10.26 -11.08 2.17
C SER A 154 11.71 -10.97 2.63
N TYR A 155 11.90 -10.85 3.94
CA TYR A 155 13.19 -10.96 4.60
C TYR A 155 12.96 -11.36 6.06
N MET A 156 14.00 -11.92 6.67
CA MET A 156 14.01 -12.30 8.08
C MET A 156 13.68 -11.11 8.97
N GLY A 157 12.57 -11.20 9.69
CA GLY A 157 12.07 -10.15 10.58
C GLY A 157 10.85 -9.39 10.04
N LEU A 158 10.54 -9.47 8.74
CA LEU A 158 9.41 -8.73 8.15
C LEU A 158 8.07 -9.08 8.81
N GLN A 159 7.76 -10.36 9.00
CA GLN A 159 6.51 -10.79 9.66
C GLN A 159 6.38 -10.16 11.06
N ARG A 160 7.42 -10.27 11.88
CA ARG A 160 7.43 -9.68 13.23
C ARG A 160 7.25 -8.16 13.18
N GLN A 161 7.88 -7.49 12.21
CA GLN A 161 7.76 -6.05 12.04
C GLN A 161 6.35 -5.63 11.61
N LEU A 162 5.67 -6.41 10.77
CA LEU A 162 4.26 -6.23 10.42
C LEU A 162 3.36 -6.41 11.65
N ASP A 163 3.61 -7.44 12.46
CA ASP A 163 2.83 -7.76 13.66
C ASP A 163 2.90 -6.64 14.71
N ILE A 164 4.10 -6.16 15.05
CA ILE A 164 4.27 -5.05 16.01
C ILE A 164 3.70 -3.73 15.47
N SER A 165 3.73 -3.56 14.14
CA SER A 165 3.16 -2.41 13.43
C SER A 165 1.65 -2.54 13.19
N LYS A 166 1.05 -3.68 13.58
CA LYS A 166 -0.38 -4.00 13.44
C LYS A 166 -0.89 -3.89 12.00
N PHE A 167 -0.06 -4.20 11.02
CA PHE A 167 -0.51 -4.30 9.64
C PHE A 167 -1.35 -5.55 9.43
N SER A 168 -2.53 -5.40 8.82
CA SER A 168 -3.20 -6.52 8.19
C SER A 168 -2.67 -6.70 6.77
N VAL A 169 -1.98 -7.81 6.51
CA VAL A 169 -1.48 -8.15 5.16
C VAL A 169 -2.60 -8.33 4.12
N TRP A 170 -3.84 -8.44 4.58
CA TRP A 170 -5.06 -8.58 3.76
C TRP A 170 -5.70 -7.25 3.39
N THR A 171 -5.15 -6.11 3.84
CA THR A 171 -5.66 -4.78 3.48
C THR A 171 -4.56 -4.04 2.72
N ASN A 172 -4.44 -4.36 1.42
CA ASN A 172 -3.51 -3.71 0.51
C ASN A 172 -4.26 -2.99 -0.63
N LYS A 173 -4.19 -1.67 -0.64
CA LYS A 173 -4.87 -0.75 -1.56
C LYS A 173 -3.96 -0.15 -2.61
N TRP A 174 -2.81 -0.78 -2.88
CA TRP A 174 -1.77 -0.21 -3.76
C TRP A 174 -2.28 0.26 -5.14
N SER A 175 -3.36 -0.33 -5.66
CA SER A 175 -3.95 -0.02 -6.96
C SER A 175 -5.14 0.96 -6.91
N GLU A 176 -5.56 1.40 -5.73
CA GLU A 176 -6.63 2.39 -5.52
C GLU A 176 -6.06 3.81 -5.47
N VAL A 177 -5.28 4.17 -6.49
CA VAL A 177 -4.57 5.45 -6.54
C VAL A 177 -5.56 6.60 -6.71
N PHE A 178 -5.51 7.57 -5.81
CA PHE A 178 -6.20 8.84 -5.93
C PHE A 178 -5.24 9.92 -6.43
N ASP A 179 -5.51 10.48 -7.62
CA ASP A 179 -4.73 11.56 -8.23
C ASP A 179 -5.41 12.91 -8.01
N PHE A 180 -4.78 13.80 -7.24
CA PHE A 180 -5.28 15.16 -7.01
C PHE A 180 -5.19 16.07 -8.25
N THR A 181 -4.35 15.73 -9.22
CA THR A 181 -4.07 16.52 -10.43
C THR A 181 -4.16 15.64 -11.67
N PRO A 182 -5.33 15.04 -11.94
CA PRO A 182 -5.46 13.97 -12.92
C PRO A 182 -5.07 14.40 -14.33
N ALA A 183 -4.13 13.67 -14.92
CA ALA A 183 -3.74 13.79 -16.31
C ALA A 183 -3.34 12.41 -16.89
N PRO A 184 -3.54 12.19 -18.21
CA PRO A 184 -3.12 10.94 -18.85
C PRO A 184 -1.62 10.67 -18.65
N GLY A 185 -1.28 9.44 -18.28
CA GLY A 185 0.11 9.04 -18.08
C GLY A 185 0.73 9.47 -16.75
N ASN A 186 -0.05 10.04 -15.82
CA ASN A 186 0.46 10.36 -14.49
C ASN A 186 0.93 9.10 -13.75
N TRP A 187 0.15 8.03 -13.84
CA TRP A 187 0.51 6.73 -13.33
C TRP A 187 -0.08 5.60 -14.18
N VAL A 188 0.55 4.43 -14.10
CA VAL A 188 0.07 3.17 -14.69
C VAL A 188 0.35 2.01 -13.74
N PRO A 189 -0.50 0.97 -13.71
CA PRO A 189 -0.15 -0.29 -13.07
C PRO A 189 0.94 -1.02 -13.88
N GLN A 190 1.91 -1.63 -13.21
CA GLN A 190 2.97 -2.42 -13.85
C GLN A 190 3.40 -3.60 -12.96
N ALA A 191 4.14 -4.54 -13.54
CA ALA A 191 4.86 -5.58 -12.79
C ALA A 191 5.94 -4.96 -11.89
N THR A 192 6.18 -5.59 -10.74
CA THR A 192 7.20 -5.18 -9.77
C THR A 192 8.59 -5.16 -10.42
N SER A 193 9.33 -4.06 -10.22
CA SER A 193 10.72 -3.93 -10.68
C SER A 193 11.66 -4.80 -9.85
N ARG A 194 12.53 -5.55 -10.52
CA ARG A 194 13.59 -6.37 -9.88
C ARG A 194 14.82 -5.56 -9.44
N ALA A 195 14.88 -4.28 -9.81
CA ALA A 195 16.04 -3.43 -9.53
C ALA A 195 16.38 -3.37 -8.03
N LEU A 196 15.39 -3.59 -7.15
CA LEU A 196 15.59 -3.65 -5.71
C LEU A 196 16.55 -4.77 -5.29
N LEU A 197 16.36 -5.98 -5.81
CA LEU A 197 17.16 -7.16 -5.45
C LEU A 197 18.61 -6.99 -5.91
N ASP A 198 18.80 -6.45 -7.11
CA ASP A 198 20.12 -6.28 -7.73
C ASP A 198 20.98 -5.21 -7.03
N LYS A 199 20.37 -4.34 -6.23
CA LYS A 199 21.05 -3.21 -5.56
C LYS A 199 21.35 -3.46 -4.08
N LEU A 200 20.77 -4.49 -3.47
CA LEU A 200 21.07 -4.85 -2.08
C LEU A 200 22.43 -5.57 -2.04
N PRO A 201 23.35 -5.22 -1.12
CA PRO A 201 24.60 -5.96 -0.95
C PRO A 201 24.35 -7.45 -0.71
N ALA A 202 25.08 -8.32 -1.43
CA ALA A 202 24.82 -9.75 -1.46
C ALA A 202 24.99 -10.44 -0.08
N ASP A 203 25.92 -9.94 0.74
CA ASP A 203 26.11 -10.36 2.12
C ASP A 203 24.87 -10.07 2.97
N VAL A 204 24.30 -8.86 2.86
CA VAL A 204 23.06 -8.47 3.54
C VAL A 204 21.87 -9.28 3.03
N ALA A 205 21.75 -9.44 1.71
CA ALA A 205 20.67 -10.21 1.09
C ALA A 205 20.66 -11.65 1.58
N THR A 206 21.85 -12.27 1.69
CA THR A 206 22.01 -13.64 2.19
C THR A 206 21.74 -13.71 3.69
N GLU A 207 22.32 -12.79 4.48
CA GLU A 207 22.13 -12.70 5.94
C GLU A 207 20.65 -12.63 6.32
N LEU A 208 19.88 -11.83 5.59
CA LEU A 208 18.48 -11.57 5.89
C LEU A 208 17.51 -12.39 5.04
N GLY A 209 17.98 -13.24 4.13
CA GLY A 209 17.12 -13.97 3.18
C GLY A 209 16.19 -13.05 2.39
N PHE A 210 16.71 -11.90 1.93
CA PHE A 210 15.92 -10.90 1.23
C PHE A 210 15.58 -11.37 -0.19
N VAL A 211 14.30 -11.58 -0.46
CA VAL A 211 13.80 -12.17 -1.71
C VAL A 211 12.49 -11.54 -2.17
N GLU A 212 12.21 -11.64 -3.46
CA GLU A 212 10.86 -11.43 -3.98
C GLU A 212 9.98 -12.63 -3.63
N SER A 213 9.05 -12.45 -2.68
CA SER A 213 8.14 -13.50 -2.23
C SER A 213 6.76 -12.92 -1.92
N ASN A 214 5.75 -13.77 -2.03
CA ASN A 214 4.36 -13.52 -1.70
C ASN A 214 3.86 -14.40 -0.53
N GLU A 215 4.79 -14.95 0.27
CA GLU A 215 4.49 -15.82 1.42
C GLU A 215 4.07 -15.04 2.68
N ILE A 216 4.46 -13.77 2.79
CA ILE A 216 4.07 -12.90 3.92
C ILE A 216 2.95 -11.95 3.48
N ILE A 217 3.15 -11.28 2.34
CA ILE A 217 2.17 -10.37 1.75
C ILE A 217 1.57 -11.06 0.53
N PRO A 218 0.25 -11.29 0.47
CA PRO A 218 -0.36 -11.89 -0.70
C PRO A 218 -0.19 -10.97 -1.92
N PHE A 219 0.29 -11.55 -3.02
CA PHE A 219 0.41 -10.83 -4.28
C PHE A 219 -0.98 -10.60 -4.88
N THR A 220 -1.25 -9.36 -5.31
CA THR A 220 -2.52 -8.99 -5.95
C THR A 220 -2.25 -8.29 -7.27
N VAL A 221 -3.08 -8.57 -8.29
CA VAL A 221 -2.98 -7.91 -9.61
C VAL A 221 -3.66 -6.53 -9.64
N GLY A 222 -4.48 -6.23 -8.64
CA GLY A 222 -5.10 -4.93 -8.44
C GLY A 222 -6.32 -4.68 -9.31
N LEU A 223 -7.01 -3.56 -9.03
CA LEU A 223 -8.23 -3.14 -9.72
C LEU A 223 -8.10 -3.00 -11.25
N PRO A 224 -6.95 -2.63 -11.84
CA PRO A 224 -6.83 -2.55 -13.30
C PRO A 224 -7.01 -3.89 -14.02
N SER A 225 -6.86 -5.03 -13.33
CA SER A 225 -7.15 -6.35 -13.88
C SER A 225 -8.61 -6.80 -13.69
N ARG A 226 -9.43 -6.01 -12.98
CA ARG A 226 -10.84 -6.34 -12.71
C ARG A 226 -11.70 -6.18 -13.95
N VAL A 227 -12.50 -7.20 -14.23
CA VAL A 227 -13.63 -7.15 -15.17
C VAL A 227 -14.87 -7.57 -14.38
N LEU A 228 -15.80 -6.64 -14.14
CA LEU A 228 -16.86 -6.77 -13.13
C LEU A 228 -17.66 -8.08 -13.22
N ASP A 229 -18.04 -8.52 -14.42
CA ASP A 229 -18.85 -9.74 -14.62
C ASP A 229 -18.01 -11.02 -14.73
N GLN A 230 -16.69 -10.93 -14.52
CA GLN A 230 -15.73 -12.03 -14.64
C GLN A 230 -14.90 -12.14 -13.36
N VAL A 231 -15.60 -12.26 -12.23
CA VAL A 231 -14.98 -12.38 -10.90
C VAL A 231 -15.52 -13.57 -10.12
N ALA A 232 -14.70 -14.08 -9.21
CA ALA A 232 -15.09 -15.03 -8.19
C ALA A 232 -14.84 -14.43 -6.80
N PHE A 233 -15.69 -14.78 -5.85
CA PHE A 233 -15.63 -14.30 -4.48
C PHE A 233 -15.34 -15.45 -3.52
N ILE A 234 -14.29 -15.30 -2.72
CA ILE A 234 -13.94 -16.27 -1.66
C ILE A 234 -13.85 -15.53 -0.33
N CYS A 235 -14.49 -16.06 0.69
CA CYS A 235 -14.43 -15.57 2.06
C CYS A 235 -13.94 -16.68 2.98
N VAL A 236 -12.83 -16.44 3.67
CA VAL A 236 -12.35 -17.26 4.77
C VAL A 236 -13.09 -16.84 6.03
N THR A 237 -14.10 -17.62 6.40
CA THR A 237 -15.06 -17.28 7.47
C THR A 237 -14.41 -17.26 8.85
N THR A 238 -13.31 -17.98 9.05
CA THR A 238 -12.54 -17.96 10.30
C THR A 238 -11.58 -16.78 10.39
N GLY A 239 -11.31 -16.08 9.28
CA GLY A 239 -10.30 -15.03 9.19
C GLY A 239 -8.87 -15.51 9.44
N MET A 240 -8.62 -16.83 9.43
CA MET A 240 -7.29 -17.38 9.64
C MET A 240 -6.40 -17.11 8.43
N SER A 241 -5.32 -16.34 8.65
CA SER A 241 -4.38 -15.96 7.58
C SER A 241 -3.69 -17.16 6.95
N GLU A 242 -3.41 -18.22 7.71
CA GLU A 242 -2.79 -19.44 7.18
C GLU A 242 -3.67 -20.09 6.09
N VAL A 243 -4.97 -20.30 6.38
CA VAL A 243 -5.93 -20.85 5.40
C VAL A 243 -6.03 -19.93 4.19
N ALA A 244 -6.10 -18.62 4.42
CA ALA A 244 -6.17 -17.64 3.36
C ALA A 244 -4.93 -17.67 2.45
N MET A 245 -3.71 -17.79 3.01
CA MET A 245 -2.48 -17.90 2.22
C MET A 245 -2.40 -19.23 1.47
N GLN A 246 -2.83 -20.35 2.07
CA GLN A 246 -2.90 -21.65 1.42
C GLN A 246 -3.84 -21.62 0.21
N VAL A 247 -5.03 -21.01 0.35
CA VAL A 247 -5.97 -20.81 -0.76
C VAL A 247 -5.37 -19.89 -1.82
N ALA A 248 -4.79 -18.76 -1.42
CA ALA A 248 -4.20 -17.80 -2.35
C ALA A 248 -3.06 -18.42 -3.17
N SER A 249 -2.16 -19.16 -2.52
CA SER A 249 -1.05 -19.84 -3.17
C SER A 249 -1.52 -20.96 -4.10
N ALA A 250 -2.47 -21.80 -3.64
CA ALA A 250 -2.98 -22.92 -4.43
C ALA A 250 -3.69 -22.47 -5.71
N LEU A 251 -4.52 -21.42 -5.63
CA LEU A 251 -5.24 -20.92 -6.80
C LEU A 251 -4.32 -20.14 -7.75
N ALA A 252 -3.40 -19.31 -7.24
CA ALA A 252 -2.45 -18.60 -8.08
C ALA A 252 -1.52 -19.55 -8.84
N SER A 253 -1.16 -20.69 -8.24
CA SER A 253 -0.30 -21.71 -8.89
C SER A 253 -0.97 -22.43 -10.05
N SER A 254 -2.30 -22.35 -10.19
CA SER A 254 -3.02 -22.94 -11.33
C SER A 254 -2.81 -22.17 -12.64
N GLY A 255 -2.46 -20.88 -12.57
CA GLY A 255 -2.33 -19.98 -13.72
C GLY A 255 -3.66 -19.46 -14.30
N GLU A 256 -4.79 -20.06 -13.93
CA GLU A 256 -6.13 -19.72 -14.44
C GLU A 256 -6.79 -18.56 -13.69
N LEU A 257 -6.43 -18.40 -12.41
CA LEU A 257 -7.03 -17.46 -11.48
C LEU A 257 -5.96 -16.49 -10.98
N GLN A 258 -6.27 -15.20 -11.01
CA GLN A 258 -5.43 -14.15 -10.43
C GLN A 258 -6.18 -13.46 -9.29
N LEU A 259 -5.50 -13.28 -8.17
CA LEU A 259 -6.05 -12.58 -7.01
C LEU A 259 -6.07 -11.07 -7.30
N ILE A 260 -7.25 -10.49 -7.45
CA ILE A 260 -7.43 -9.07 -7.78
C ILE A 260 -7.15 -8.23 -6.54
N GLN A 261 -7.79 -8.54 -5.42
CA GLN A 261 -7.63 -7.83 -4.16
C GLN A 261 -8.14 -8.64 -2.97
N THR A 262 -7.73 -8.20 -1.78
CA THR A 262 -8.15 -8.79 -0.50
C THR A 262 -8.59 -7.71 0.47
N ARG A 263 -9.41 -8.11 1.45
CA ARG A 263 -9.80 -7.29 2.61
C ARG A 263 -10.02 -8.14 3.85
N GLN A 264 -9.81 -7.54 5.01
CA GLN A 264 -10.18 -8.12 6.31
C GLN A 264 -11.24 -7.28 7.02
N PHE A 265 -12.31 -7.93 7.47
CA PHE A 265 -13.47 -7.29 8.08
C PHE A 265 -13.87 -7.96 9.39
N ARG A 266 -14.24 -7.18 10.40
CA ARG A 266 -15.11 -7.65 11.48
C ARG A 266 -16.54 -7.38 11.07
N ILE A 267 -17.34 -8.43 10.96
CA ILE A 267 -18.70 -8.34 10.44
C ILE A 267 -19.72 -8.54 11.55
N THR A 268 -20.82 -7.83 11.46
CA THR A 268 -22.01 -8.03 12.32
C THR A 268 -22.81 -9.25 11.87
N ILE A 269 -23.73 -9.73 12.72
CA ILE A 269 -24.69 -10.79 12.35
C ILE A 269 -25.52 -10.40 11.12
N ALA A 270 -25.88 -9.13 10.98
CA ALA A 270 -26.62 -8.65 9.81
C ALA A 270 -25.79 -8.76 8.53
N GLN A 271 -24.53 -8.32 8.56
CA GLN A 271 -23.60 -8.43 7.44
C GLN A 271 -23.30 -9.90 7.10
N ALA A 272 -23.10 -10.75 8.09
CA ALA A 272 -22.89 -12.18 7.88
C ALA A 272 -24.10 -12.85 7.21
N LYS A 273 -25.33 -12.52 7.62
CA LYS A 273 -26.56 -13.01 6.98
C LYS A 273 -26.75 -12.46 5.56
N GLN A 274 -26.27 -11.25 5.28
CA GLN A 274 -26.26 -10.69 3.93
C GLN A 274 -25.28 -11.43 3.02
N LEU A 275 -24.14 -11.86 3.56
CA LEU A 275 -23.10 -12.56 2.81
C LEU A 275 -23.39 -14.06 2.60
N PHE A 276 -23.78 -14.77 3.66
CA PHE A 276 -23.93 -16.23 3.64
C PHE A 276 -25.38 -16.71 3.46
N GLY A 277 -26.34 -15.79 3.49
CA GLY A 277 -27.77 -16.09 3.53
C GLY A 277 -28.30 -16.25 4.96
N LYS A 278 -29.62 -16.13 5.10
CA LYS A 278 -30.30 -16.13 6.42
C LYS A 278 -30.26 -17.49 7.13
N ASP A 279 -30.13 -18.56 6.37
CA ASP A 279 -30.28 -19.94 6.85
C ASP A 279 -28.94 -20.58 7.24
N ASP A 280 -27.79 -19.98 6.86
CA ASP A 280 -26.47 -20.48 7.24
C ASP A 280 -26.03 -19.97 8.63
N ALA A 281 -26.71 -20.49 9.65
CA ALA A 281 -26.44 -20.15 11.05
C ALA A 281 -25.01 -20.52 11.48
N THR A 282 -24.45 -21.60 10.93
CA THR A 282 -23.11 -22.09 11.26
C THR A 282 -22.03 -21.12 10.81
N ARG A 283 -22.02 -20.72 9.52
CA ARG A 283 -21.04 -19.75 9.02
C ARG A 283 -21.24 -18.38 9.62
N THR A 284 -22.49 -17.97 9.82
CA THR A 284 -22.82 -16.72 10.51
C THR A 284 -22.19 -16.67 11.90
N LYS A 285 -22.33 -17.75 12.69
CA LYS A 285 -21.74 -17.84 14.02
C LYS A 285 -20.21 -17.77 13.95
N VAL A 286 -19.58 -18.61 13.13
CA VAL A 286 -18.11 -18.67 12.98
C VAL A 286 -17.53 -17.30 12.61
N ALA A 287 -18.11 -16.63 11.62
CA ALA A 287 -17.60 -15.36 11.13
C ALA A 287 -17.78 -14.19 12.11
N THR A 288 -18.85 -14.20 12.90
CA THR A 288 -19.16 -13.11 13.85
C THR A 288 -18.47 -13.30 15.21
N GLU A 289 -18.19 -14.54 15.61
CA GLU A 289 -17.44 -14.86 16.83
C GLU A 289 -15.92 -14.84 16.62
N SER A 290 -15.44 -14.78 15.37
CA SER A 290 -14.01 -14.71 15.05
C SER A 290 -13.35 -13.44 15.62
N PRO A 291 -12.28 -13.55 16.43
CA PRO A 291 -11.61 -12.39 17.01
C PRO A 291 -10.91 -11.51 15.96
N VAL A 292 -10.54 -12.12 14.83
CA VAL A 292 -9.86 -11.49 13.70
C VAL A 292 -10.81 -11.18 12.54
N GLY A 293 -12.10 -11.55 12.66
CA GLY A 293 -13.10 -11.34 11.62
C GLY A 293 -12.99 -12.34 10.46
N VAL A 294 -13.29 -11.88 9.26
CA VAL A 294 -13.23 -12.63 8.00
C VAL A 294 -12.19 -12.04 7.05
N ILE A 295 -11.64 -12.87 6.17
CA ILE A 295 -10.81 -12.42 5.05
C ILE A 295 -11.58 -12.69 3.77
N VAL A 296 -11.78 -11.67 2.95
CA VAL A 296 -12.42 -11.80 1.65
C VAL A 296 -11.42 -11.56 0.53
N MET A 297 -11.66 -12.24 -0.59
CA MET A 297 -10.78 -12.26 -1.75
C MET A 297 -11.62 -12.15 -3.01
N GLU A 298 -11.23 -11.22 -3.86
CA GLU A 298 -11.75 -11.10 -5.21
C GLU A 298 -10.75 -11.71 -6.19
N TRP A 299 -11.22 -12.62 -7.03
CA TRP A 299 -10.42 -13.34 -8.02
C TRP A 299 -10.94 -13.06 -9.42
N THR A 300 -10.07 -13.12 -10.42
CA THR A 300 -10.51 -13.17 -11.82
C THR A 300 -11.23 -14.49 -12.10
N ALA A 301 -12.33 -14.48 -12.85
CA ALA A 301 -13.01 -15.68 -13.31
C ALA A 301 -13.55 -15.45 -14.73
N LYS A 302 -12.71 -15.70 -15.75
CA LYS A 302 -12.99 -15.29 -17.14
C LYS A 302 -13.89 -16.27 -17.90
N ASP A 303 -13.85 -17.56 -17.53
CA ASP A 303 -14.49 -18.63 -18.28
C ASP A 303 -14.85 -19.84 -17.40
N ALA A 304 -15.41 -20.88 -18.04
CA ALA A 304 -15.77 -22.13 -17.40
C ALA A 304 -14.56 -22.90 -16.84
N THR A 305 -13.35 -22.67 -17.37
CA THR A 305 -12.10 -23.30 -16.93
C THR A 305 -11.69 -22.76 -15.57
N ALA A 306 -11.76 -21.45 -15.37
CA ALA A 306 -11.52 -20.80 -14.08
C ALA A 306 -12.48 -21.32 -13.00
N LEU A 307 -13.77 -21.46 -13.35
CA LEU A 307 -14.80 -22.05 -12.50
C LEU A 307 -14.48 -23.50 -12.13
N GLN A 308 -14.15 -24.33 -13.13
CA GLN A 308 -13.80 -25.74 -12.91
C GLN A 308 -12.56 -25.86 -12.02
N THR A 309 -11.55 -25.02 -12.25
CA THR A 309 -10.32 -24.97 -11.45
C THR A 309 -10.63 -24.70 -9.99
N LEU A 310 -11.45 -23.68 -9.72
CA LEU A 310 -11.84 -23.34 -8.35
C LEU A 310 -12.65 -24.45 -7.67
N LEU A 311 -13.63 -25.04 -8.36
CA LEU A 311 -14.50 -26.08 -7.78
C LEU A 311 -13.78 -27.42 -7.55
N THR A 312 -12.77 -27.73 -8.36
CA THR A 312 -12.03 -29.01 -8.26
C THR A 312 -10.77 -28.92 -7.42
N ASN A 313 -10.33 -27.72 -7.03
CA ASN A 313 -9.10 -27.53 -6.27
C ASN A 313 -9.16 -28.22 -4.90
N GLU A 314 -8.18 -29.09 -4.62
CA GLU A 314 -8.12 -29.86 -3.38
C GLU A 314 -7.95 -29.00 -2.12
N CYS A 315 -7.28 -27.85 -2.22
CA CYS A 315 -7.16 -26.90 -1.11
C CYS A 315 -8.53 -26.35 -0.72
N ILE A 316 -9.36 -25.98 -1.70
CA ILE A 316 -10.73 -25.50 -1.48
C ILE A 316 -11.58 -26.58 -0.81
N LYS A 317 -11.49 -27.83 -1.27
CA LYS A 317 -12.20 -28.96 -0.66
C LYS A 317 -11.75 -29.22 0.78
N THR A 318 -10.44 -29.18 1.03
CA THR A 318 -9.84 -29.39 2.35
C THR A 318 -10.34 -28.35 3.36
N HIS A 319 -10.50 -27.10 2.94
CA HIS A 319 -10.96 -26.01 3.80
C HIS A 319 -12.45 -25.66 3.64
N ALA A 320 -13.27 -26.52 3.02
CA ALA A 320 -14.67 -26.18 2.67
C ALA A 320 -15.53 -25.70 3.85
N ASN A 321 -15.26 -26.15 5.07
CA ASN A 321 -15.97 -25.71 6.28
C ASN A 321 -15.58 -24.29 6.73
N ALA A 322 -14.40 -23.81 6.36
CA ALA A 322 -13.87 -22.49 6.69
C ALA A 322 -14.01 -21.48 5.54
N LEU A 323 -14.54 -21.91 4.38
CA LEU A 323 -14.65 -21.10 3.18
C LEU A 323 -16.11 -20.89 2.79
N PHE A 324 -16.46 -19.67 2.43
CA PHE A 324 -17.61 -19.36 1.60
C PHE A 324 -17.10 -18.99 0.21
N VAL A 325 -17.65 -19.62 -0.82
CA VAL A 325 -17.22 -19.43 -2.21
C VAL A 325 -18.46 -19.20 -3.05
N ASP A 326 -18.49 -18.10 -3.79
CA ASP A 326 -19.57 -17.78 -4.72
C ASP A 326 -18.99 -17.19 -6.01
N ILE A 327 -19.60 -17.57 -7.14
CA ILE A 327 -19.22 -17.14 -8.48
C ILE A 327 -20.41 -16.49 -9.18
N ALA A 328 -21.61 -17.04 -9.01
CA ALA A 328 -22.83 -16.54 -9.65
C ALA A 328 -23.21 -15.13 -9.19
N HIS A 329 -23.00 -14.82 -7.91
CA HIS A 329 -23.33 -13.54 -7.28
C HIS A 329 -22.07 -12.77 -6.86
N ALA A 330 -20.88 -13.22 -7.28
CA ALA A 330 -19.60 -12.62 -6.92
C ALA A 330 -19.55 -11.09 -7.14
N PRO A 331 -20.05 -10.51 -8.26
CA PRO A 331 -20.03 -9.07 -8.45
C PRO A 331 -20.79 -8.31 -7.35
N SER A 332 -21.92 -8.85 -6.88
CA SER A 332 -22.71 -8.23 -5.80
C SER A 332 -22.00 -8.28 -4.46
N PHE A 333 -21.28 -9.38 -4.16
CA PHE A 333 -20.51 -9.49 -2.92
C PHE A 333 -19.26 -8.62 -2.92
N VAL A 334 -18.62 -8.45 -4.08
CA VAL A 334 -17.50 -7.51 -4.25
C VAL A 334 -17.98 -6.08 -4.00
N GLU A 335 -19.07 -5.66 -4.65
CA GLU A 335 -19.66 -4.34 -4.43
C GLU A 335 -20.03 -4.13 -2.94
N LEU A 336 -20.67 -5.12 -2.32
CA LEU A 336 -21.01 -5.08 -0.90
C LEU A 336 -19.79 -4.88 0.00
N CYS A 337 -18.75 -5.71 -0.17
CA CYS A 337 -17.60 -5.70 0.71
C CYS A 337 -16.71 -4.46 0.50
N TRP A 338 -16.52 -4.00 -0.74
CA TRP A 338 -15.59 -2.90 -1.04
C TRP A 338 -16.22 -1.51 -1.05
N ASN A 339 -17.53 -1.38 -1.27
CA ASN A 339 -18.19 -0.07 -1.34
C ASN A 339 -19.10 0.23 -0.14
N GLU A 340 -19.69 -0.78 0.50
CA GLU A 340 -20.61 -0.55 1.63
C GLU A 340 -19.97 -0.79 3.00
N TRP A 341 -19.07 -1.77 3.10
CA TRP A 341 -18.50 -2.17 4.39
C TRP A 341 -17.28 -1.35 4.77
N LYS A 342 -17.07 -1.23 6.09
CA LYS A 342 -15.87 -0.59 6.66
C LYS A 342 -14.91 -1.64 7.15
N GLU A 343 -13.64 -1.44 6.81
CA GLU A 343 -12.52 -2.28 7.21
C GLU A 343 -12.25 -2.19 8.72
N VAL A 344 -11.55 -3.19 9.25
CA VAL A 344 -10.94 -3.10 10.57
C VAL A 344 -9.68 -2.25 10.44
N ILE A 345 -9.63 -1.13 11.16
CA ILE A 345 -8.44 -0.28 11.28
C ILE A 345 -7.59 -0.75 12.46
#